data_AF-A0A3B3X1U1-F1
#
_entry.id   AF-A0A3B3X1U1-F1
#
_cell.length_a   1.000
_cell.length_b   1.000
_cell.length_c   1.000
_cell.angle_alpha   90.00
_cell.angle_beta   90.00
_cell.angle_gamma   90.00
#
_symmetry.space_group_name_H-M   'P 1'
#
loop_
_entity.id
_entity.type
_entity.pdbx_description
1 polymer ?
#
loop_
_entity_poly.entity_id
_entity_poly.type
_entity_poly.pdbx_seq_one_letter_code
_entity_poly.pdbx_strand_id
1 'polypeptide(L)'
;MADTREAIVQASHLPMSIIIVGIGNADFGDMQMLDGDDGILRSPKGEPVLRDIVQFVPFRNFKHASPAALAKSVLAEVPNQVVDYYNSKGIKPKEPSEFQSSRPFGP
;
A
#
# COMPACT_ATOMS: atom_id res chain seq x y z
N MET A 1 -17.43 -4.38 9.04
CA MET A 1 -15.97 -4.23 9.11
C MET A 1 -15.22 -5.45 9.64
N ALA A 2 -15.83 -6.38 10.39
CA ALA A 2 -15.13 -7.55 10.94
C ALA A 2 -14.46 -8.43 9.86
N ASP A 3 -15.23 -8.86 8.85
CA ASP A 3 -14.71 -9.71 7.77
C ASP A 3 -13.62 -9.03 6.94
N THR A 4 -13.77 -7.72 6.68
CA THR A 4 -12.77 -6.90 6.01
C THR A 4 -11.45 -6.88 6.78
N ARG A 5 -11.51 -6.67 8.11
CA ARG A 5 -10.34 -6.68 8.98
C ARG A 5 -9.67 -8.05 9.01
N GLU A 6 -10.45 -9.12 9.09
CA GLU A 6 -9.91 -10.48 9.03
C GLU A 6 -9.23 -10.74 7.68
N ALA A 7 -9.86 -10.36 6.57
CA ALA A 7 -9.28 -10.51 5.24
C ALA A 7 -7.97 -9.72 5.07
N ILE A 8 -7.88 -8.49 5.59
CA ILE A 8 -6.65 -7.68 5.55
C ILE A 8 -5.53 -8.34 6.37
N VAL A 9 -5.85 -8.82 7.58
CA VAL A 9 -4.87 -9.53 8.43
C VAL A 9 -4.35 -10.78 7.71
N GLN A 10 -5.21 -11.56 7.07
CA GLN A 10 -4.79 -12.71 6.28
C GLN A 10 -3.94 -12.28 5.06
N ALA A 11 -4.37 -11.27 4.30
CA ALA A 11 -3.66 -10.76 3.14
C ALA A 11 -2.27 -10.20 3.47
N SER A 12 -2.04 -9.76 4.71
CA SER A 12 -0.72 -9.26 5.15
C SER A 12 0.40 -10.31 5.04
N HIS A 13 0.07 -11.59 4.94
CA HIS A 13 1.04 -12.68 4.74
C HIS A 13 1.50 -12.86 3.29
N LEU A 14 0.77 -12.28 2.33
CA LEU A 14 0.92 -12.43 0.88
C LEU A 14 1.72 -11.26 0.28
N PRO A 15 2.30 -11.37 -0.93
CA PRO A 15 2.90 -10.23 -1.64
C PRO A 15 1.82 -9.32 -2.23
N MET A 16 1.05 -8.65 -1.37
CA MET A 16 -0.12 -7.86 -1.75
C MET A 16 -0.15 -6.51 -1.04
N SER A 17 -0.48 -5.47 -1.79
CA SER A 17 -0.79 -4.12 -1.32
C SER A 17 -2.20 -3.76 -1.75
N ILE A 18 -2.95 -3.05 -0.92
CA ILE A 18 -4.34 -2.68 -1.12
C ILE A 18 -4.42 -1.16 -1.13
N ILE A 19 -5.05 -0.60 -2.16
CA ILE A 19 -5.33 0.83 -2.25
C ILE A 19 -6.85 1.00 -2.25
N ILE A 20 -7.37 1.79 -1.32
CA ILE A 20 -8.78 2.12 -1.21
C ILE A 20 -8.94 3.60 -1.59
N VAL A 21 -9.72 3.88 -2.64
CA VAL A 21 -10.00 5.25 -3.07
C VAL A 21 -11.45 5.61 -2.75
N GLY A 22 -11.62 6.56 -1.83
CA GLY A 22 -12.94 7.04 -1.42
C GLY A 22 -13.48 8.13 -2.36
N ILE A 23 -14.59 7.87 -3.04
CA ILE A 23 -15.28 8.83 -3.92
C ILE A 23 -16.54 9.38 -3.23
N GLY A 24 -16.86 10.65 -3.50
CA GLY A 24 -18.05 11.30 -2.95
C GLY A 24 -17.84 11.88 -1.55
N ASN A 25 -18.94 12.08 -0.83
CA ASN A 25 -18.98 12.86 0.41
C ASN A 25 -19.39 12.07 1.66
N ALA A 26 -19.38 10.73 1.60
CA ALA A 26 -19.72 9.88 2.75
C ALA A 26 -18.77 10.08 3.95
N ASP A 27 -19.06 9.51 5.10
CA ASP A 27 -18.06 9.41 6.17
C ASP A 27 -17.05 8.29 5.84
N PHE A 28 -15.76 8.57 6.02
CA PHE A 28 -14.66 7.66 5.72
C PHE A 28 -13.87 7.22 6.97
N GLY A 29 -14.39 7.46 8.18
CA GLY A 29 -13.71 7.07 9.42
C GLY A 29 -13.30 5.59 9.46
N ASP A 30 -14.16 4.68 8.99
CA ASP A 30 -13.80 3.26 8.92
C ASP A 30 -12.65 2.97 7.94
N MET A 31 -12.51 3.73 6.86
CA MET A 31 -11.43 3.53 5.89
C MET A 31 -10.11 4.09 6.40
N GLN A 32 -10.15 5.20 7.13
CA GLN A 32 -8.99 5.74 7.86
C GLN A 32 -8.49 4.74 8.90
N MET A 33 -9.40 4.05 9.60
CA MET A 33 -9.03 2.97 10.53
C MET A 33 -8.29 1.81 9.84
N LEU A 34 -8.52 1.56 8.55
CA LEU A 34 -7.85 0.49 7.82
C LEU A 34 -6.44 0.86 7.34
N ASP A 35 -6.12 2.16 7.22
CA ASP A 35 -4.89 2.73 6.63
C ASP A 35 -3.62 2.51 7.47
N GLY A 36 -3.71 1.81 8.61
CA GLY A 36 -2.55 1.40 9.43
C GLY A 36 -1.80 2.52 10.17
N ASP A 37 -1.88 3.77 9.71
CA ASP A 37 -1.20 4.95 10.24
C ASP A 37 -1.58 5.26 11.70
N ASP A 38 -2.84 5.06 12.08
CA ASP A 38 -3.37 5.35 13.43
C ASP A 38 -3.20 4.18 14.42
N GLY A 39 -2.52 3.10 14.02
CA GLY A 39 -2.16 1.99 14.88
C GLY A 39 -2.36 0.61 14.25
N ILE A 40 -1.93 -0.41 14.99
CA ILE A 40 -1.91 -1.80 14.50
C ILE A 40 -3.34 -2.30 14.31
N LEU A 41 -3.73 -2.49 13.05
CA LEU A 41 -4.98 -3.14 12.69
C LEU A 41 -5.01 -4.57 13.26
N ARG A 42 -6.12 -4.94 13.89
CA ARG A 42 -6.33 -6.28 14.46
C ARG A 42 -7.52 -6.97 13.83
N SER A 43 -7.50 -8.30 13.76
CA SER A 43 -8.69 -9.09 13.44
C SER A 43 -9.70 -9.03 14.60
N PRO A 44 -10.96 -9.46 14.39
CA PRO A 44 -11.93 -9.61 15.48
C PRO A 44 -11.46 -10.57 16.59
N LYS A 45 -10.53 -11.48 16.27
CA LYS A 45 -9.89 -12.43 17.21
C LYS A 45 -8.71 -11.82 17.97
N GLY A 46 -8.35 -10.56 17.67
CA GLY A 46 -7.26 -9.83 18.32
C GLY A 46 -5.89 -9.99 17.64
N GLU A 47 -5.80 -10.75 16.56
CA GLU A 47 -4.54 -10.98 15.82
C GLU A 47 -4.11 -9.70 15.11
N PRO A 48 -2.87 -9.21 15.33
CA PRO A 48 -2.37 -8.03 14.63
C PRO A 48 -2.06 -8.34 13.16
N VAL A 49 -2.17 -7.33 12.31
CA VAL A 49 -1.62 -7.37 10.95
C VAL A 49 -0.10 -7.54 11.02
N LEU A 50 0.47 -8.37 10.13
CA LEU A 50 1.92 -8.63 10.15
C LEU A 50 2.76 -7.44 9.66
N ARG A 51 2.19 -6.68 8.74
CA ARG A 51 2.80 -5.55 8.05
C ARG A 51 1.68 -4.64 7.58
N ASP A 52 1.96 -3.36 7.45
CA ASP A 52 1.00 -2.46 6.85
C ASP A 52 0.84 -2.78 5.35
N ILE A 53 -0.40 -2.78 4.86
CA ILE A 53 -0.72 -3.15 3.48
C ILE A 53 -1.82 -2.29 2.85
N VAL A 54 -2.43 -1.36 3.58
CA VAL A 54 -3.59 -0.62 3.11
C VAL A 54 -3.20 0.84 3.00
N GLN A 55 -3.43 1.44 1.83
CA GLN A 55 -3.41 2.89 1.66
C GLN A 55 -4.84 3.38 1.40
N PHE A 56 -5.34 4.31 2.21
CA PHE A 56 -6.61 5.00 1.97
C PHE A 56 -6.41 6.41 1.41
N VAL A 57 -7.08 6.71 0.29
CA VAL A 57 -7.05 8.04 -0.33
C VAL A 57 -8.46 8.59 -0.54
N PRO A 58 -8.88 9.63 0.19
CA PRO A 58 -10.11 10.35 -0.10
C PRO A 58 -9.94 11.24 -1.34
N PHE A 59 -10.48 10.80 -2.48
CA PHE A 59 -10.34 11.50 -3.76
C PHE A 59 -10.85 12.94 -3.73
N ARG A 60 -11.85 13.24 -2.89
CA ARG A 60 -12.41 14.59 -2.73
C ARG A 60 -11.35 15.64 -2.37
N ASN A 61 -10.27 15.24 -1.68
CA ASN A 61 -9.17 16.13 -1.29
C ASN A 61 -8.33 16.59 -2.50
N PHE A 62 -8.48 15.94 -3.65
CA PHE A 62 -7.70 16.18 -4.86
C PHE A 62 -8.54 16.77 -6.01
N LYS A 63 -9.78 17.21 -5.75
CA LYS A 63 -10.69 17.72 -6.79
C LYS A 63 -10.11 18.85 -7.65
N HIS A 64 -9.25 19.68 -7.06
CA HIS A 64 -8.57 20.80 -7.73
C HIS A 64 -7.05 20.60 -7.80
N ALA A 65 -6.57 19.42 -7.46
CA ALA A 65 -5.15 19.08 -7.50
C ALA A 65 -4.76 18.50 -8.86
N SER A 66 -3.46 18.46 -9.14
CA SER A 66 -2.97 17.79 -10.34
C SER A 66 -3.11 16.27 -10.22
N PRO A 67 -3.23 15.54 -11.35
CA PRO A 67 -3.17 14.08 -11.34
C PRO A 67 -1.90 13.53 -10.67
N ALA A 68 -0.78 14.26 -10.77
CA ALA A 68 0.48 13.91 -10.11
C ALA A 68 0.37 13.99 -8.57
N ALA A 69 -0.36 14.96 -8.02
CA ALA A 69 -0.57 15.06 -6.57
C ALA A 69 -1.41 13.90 -6.05
N LEU A 70 -2.45 13.49 -6.80
CA LEU A 70 -3.23 12.29 -6.48
C LEU A 70 -2.36 11.03 -6.55
N ALA A 71 -1.61 10.85 -7.65
CA ALA A 71 -0.74 9.69 -7.85
C ALA A 71 0.30 9.58 -6.73
N LYS A 72 0.87 10.71 -6.28
CA LYS A 72 1.79 10.75 -5.15
C LYS A 72 1.15 10.20 -3.87
N SER A 73 -0.08 10.61 -3.56
CA SER A 73 -0.79 10.12 -2.36
C SER A 73 -1.19 8.64 -2.48
N VAL A 74 -1.62 8.21 -3.66
CA VAL A 74 -2.05 6.82 -3.94
C VAL A 74 -0.89 5.83 -3.82
N LEU A 75 0.32 6.26 -4.19
CA LEU A 75 1.50 5.39 -4.24
C LEU A 75 2.48 5.62 -3.07
N ALA A 76 2.12 6.45 -2.09
CA ALA A 76 3.04 6.90 -1.05
C ALA A 76 3.65 5.73 -0.26
N GLU A 77 2.82 4.75 0.12
CA GLU A 77 3.26 3.65 0.98
C GLU A 77 3.69 2.39 0.24
N VAL A 78 3.28 2.22 -1.02
CA VAL A 78 3.57 1.00 -1.81
C VAL A 78 5.07 0.64 -1.79
N PRO A 79 6.03 1.58 -1.91
CA PRO A 79 7.45 1.25 -1.80
C PRO A 79 7.83 0.58 -0.47
N ASN A 80 7.34 1.11 0.66
CA ASN A 80 7.64 0.56 1.99
C ASN A 80 6.98 -0.81 2.16
N GLN A 81 5.71 -0.95 1.76
CA GLN A 81 4.97 -2.22 1.86
C GLN A 81 5.65 -3.36 1.07
N VAL A 82 6.25 -3.05 -0.08
CA VAL A 82 7.05 -4.01 -0.87
C VAL A 82 8.33 -4.39 -0.13
N VAL A 83 9.07 -3.41 0.38
CA VAL A 83 10.32 -3.64 1.13
C VAL A 83 10.04 -4.49 2.38
N ASP A 84 8.98 -4.19 3.12
CA ASP A 84 8.58 -4.92 4.32
C ASP A 84 8.23 -6.37 4.01
N TYR A 85 7.50 -6.63 2.92
CA TYR A 85 7.22 -8.00 2.50
C TYR A 85 8.52 -8.77 2.21
N TYR A 86 9.39 -8.21 1.38
CA TYR A 86 10.64 -8.88 0.98
C TYR A 86 11.56 -9.14 2.18
N ASN A 87 11.70 -8.16 3.06
CA ASN A 87 12.45 -8.28 4.31
C ASN A 87 11.87 -9.38 5.20
N SER A 88 10.54 -9.41 5.39
CA SER A 88 9.88 -10.43 6.23
C SER A 88 10.03 -11.86 5.69
N LYS A 89 10.19 -12.02 4.38
CA LYS A 89 10.42 -13.31 3.72
C LYS A 89 11.90 -13.67 3.54
N GLY A 90 12.82 -12.79 3.94
CA GLY A 90 14.26 -12.98 3.72
C GLY A 90 14.66 -12.98 2.24
N ILE A 91 13.83 -12.40 1.36
CA ILE A 91 14.09 -12.34 -0.08
C ILE A 91 14.98 -11.14 -0.35
N LYS A 92 16.23 -11.40 -0.76
CA LYS A 92 17.17 -10.33 -1.10
C LYS A 92 16.88 -9.76 -2.50
N PRO A 93 17.15 -8.47 -2.73
CA PRO A 93 17.17 -7.90 -4.07
C PRO A 93 18.09 -8.74 -4.97
N LYS A 94 17.68 -8.96 -6.22
CA LYS A 94 18.59 -9.52 -7.21
C LYS A 94 19.73 -8.52 -7.41
N GLU A 95 20.95 -9.02 -7.52
CA GLU A 95 22.06 -8.17 -7.94
C GLU A 95 21.68 -7.51 -9.27
N PRO A 96 22.02 -6.22 -9.47
CA PRO A 96 21.87 -5.60 -10.77
C PRO A 96 22.64 -6.47 -11.76
N SER A 97 21.94 -7.24 -12.58
CA SER A 97 22.59 -7.86 -13.73
C SER A 97 23.16 -6.70 -14.52
N GLU A 98 24.42 -6.77 -14.93
CA GLU A 98 24.96 -5.92 -15.97
C GLU A 98 24.04 -6.10 -17.19
N PHE A 99 22.98 -5.29 -17.27
CA PHE A 99 22.29 -5.06 -18.52
C PHE A 99 23.39 -4.41 -19.35
N GLN A 100 24.08 -5.23 -20.15
CA GLN A 100 24.94 -4.73 -21.21
C GLN A 100 24.07 -3.77 -22.00
N SER A 101 24.28 -2.48 -21.76
CA SER A 101 23.78 -1.40 -22.59
C SER A 101 24.53 -1.50 -23.91
N SER A 102 24.23 -2.53 -24.69
CA SER A 102 24.75 -2.72 -26.04
C SER A 102 23.99 -1.86 -27.06
N ARG A 103 23.08 -1.00 -26.61
CA ARG A 103 22.51 0.05 -27.45
C ARG A 103 23.24 1.35 -27.18
N PRO A 104 24.20 1.76 -28.03
CA PRO A 104 24.62 3.14 -28.03
C PRO A 104 23.37 3.99 -28.26
N PHE A 105 23.14 4.95 -27.37
CA PHE A 105 22.28 6.07 -27.70
C PHE A 105 22.91 6.74 -28.91
N GLY A 106 22.19 6.76 -30.01
CA GLY A 106 22.63 7.50 -31.18
C GLY A 106 21.46 7.79 -32.10
N PRO A 107 21.64 8.80 -32.96
CA PRO A 107 22.01 10.17 -32.62
C PRO A 107 20.83 10.98 -32.04
#